data_AF-A0A251Z891-F1
#
_entry.id   AF-A0A251Z891-F1
#
_cell.length_a   1.000
_cell.length_b   1.000
_cell.length_c   1.000
_cell.angle_alpha   90.00
_cell.angle_beta   90.00
_cell.angle_gamma   90.00
#
_symmetry.space_group_name_H-M   'P 1'
#
loop_
_entity.id
_entity.type
_entity.pdbx_description
1 polymer ?
#
loop_
_entity_poly.entity_id
_entity_poly.type
_entity_poly.pdbx_seq_one_letter_code
_entity_poly.pdbx_strand_id
1 'polypeptide(L)'
;HGNVEALEGLRLRLCPGTSVLCGPSGVGKTSLLNALLPDLQLRTAAVSGKLQRGRHTTRHVELFPLAPNALLADTPGFNRPELPPNPGEFASLFPEIREQLRAGRRCRFNDCRHLQEPGCGLERSWERYGLYQSLMQDQL
;
A
#
# COMPACT_ATOMS: atom_id res chain seq x y z
N HIS A 1 0.00 -26.59 5.70
CA HIS A 1 1.41 -26.49 5.26
C HIS A 1 1.72 -25.13 4.62
N GLY A 2 1.05 -24.68 3.55
CA GLY A 2 1.41 -23.42 2.87
C GLY A 2 1.34 -22.09 3.66
N ASN A 3 0.53 -21.99 4.73
CA ASN A 3 0.43 -20.73 5.50
C ASN A 3 1.62 -20.49 6.45
N VAL A 4 2.30 -21.54 6.92
CA VAL A 4 3.41 -21.38 7.89
C VAL A 4 4.67 -20.91 7.18
N GLU A 5 5.03 -21.54 6.06
CA GLU A 5 6.18 -21.14 5.23
C GLU A 5 6.04 -19.71 4.70
N ALA A 6 4.82 -19.29 4.33
CA ALA A 6 4.54 -17.93 3.89
C ALA A 6 4.75 -16.90 5.01
N LEU A 7 4.34 -17.22 6.25
CA LEU A 7 4.54 -16.33 7.41
C LEU A 7 6.01 -16.25 7.81
N GLU A 8 6.76 -17.35 7.75
CA GLU A 8 8.20 -17.34 7.99
C GLU A 8 8.94 -16.51 6.93
N GLY A 9 8.61 -16.71 5.65
CA GLY A 9 9.16 -15.91 4.56
C GLY A 9 8.85 -14.42 4.70
N LEU A 10 7.65 -14.07 5.16
CA LEU A 10 7.30 -12.69 5.48
C LEU A 10 8.12 -12.16 6.65
N ARG A 11 8.21 -12.91 7.75
CA ARG A 11 8.97 -12.53 8.95
C ARG A 11 10.44 -12.23 8.63
N LEU A 12 11.07 -13.02 7.76
CA LEU A 12 12.42 -12.77 7.28
C LEU A 12 12.56 -11.45 6.52
N ARG A 13 11.56 -11.08 5.71
CA ARG A 13 11.57 -9.80 4.95
C ARG A 13 11.33 -8.57 5.81
N LEU A 14 10.68 -8.73 6.97
CA LEU A 14 10.41 -7.65 7.91
C LEU A 14 11.60 -7.34 8.85
N CYS A 15 12.72 -8.10 8.73
CA CYS A 15 13.91 -7.95 9.57
C CYS A 15 15.15 -7.62 8.70
N PRO A 16 16.04 -6.71 9.16
CA PRO A 16 15.90 -5.80 10.31
C PRO A 16 15.09 -4.53 9.96
N GLY A 17 14.84 -3.69 10.97
CA GLY A 17 14.25 -2.36 10.79
C GLY A 17 12.81 -2.24 11.27
N THR A 18 12.15 -1.14 10.91
CA THR A 18 10.76 -0.87 11.29
C THR A 18 9.85 -1.05 10.09
N SER A 19 8.93 -2.01 10.20
CA SER A 19 7.88 -2.24 9.22
C SER A 19 6.55 -1.69 9.70
N VAL A 20 5.69 -1.24 8.80
CA VAL A 20 4.39 -0.65 9.13
C VAL A 20 3.29 -1.44 8.44
N LEU A 21 2.30 -1.92 9.20
CA LEU A 21 1.10 -2.52 8.65
C LEU A 21 0.11 -1.42 8.22
N CYS A 22 -0.14 -1.35 6.92
CA CYS A 22 -0.96 -0.32 6.29
C CYS A 22 -2.09 -0.96 5.49
N GLY A 23 -3.28 -0.36 5.51
CA GLY A 23 -4.41 -0.81 4.70
C GLY A 23 -5.77 -0.39 5.26
N PRO A 24 -6.86 -0.58 4.50
CA PRO A 24 -8.20 -0.24 4.94
C PRO A 24 -8.63 -0.90 6.25
N SER A 25 -9.60 -0.28 6.93
CA SER A 25 -10.25 -0.89 8.09
C SER A 25 -10.90 -2.23 7.69
N GLY A 26 -10.65 -3.28 8.48
CA GLY A 26 -11.20 -4.62 8.24
C GLY A 26 -10.43 -5.52 7.26
N VAL A 27 -9.31 -5.07 6.67
CA VAL A 27 -8.51 -5.87 5.71
C VAL A 27 -7.74 -7.04 6.36
N GLY A 28 -7.66 -7.10 7.69
CA GLY A 28 -6.97 -8.18 8.42
C GLY A 28 -5.59 -7.83 9.01
N LYS A 29 -5.23 -6.55 9.14
CA LYS A 29 -3.95 -6.10 9.75
C LYS A 29 -3.70 -6.72 11.14
N THR A 30 -4.68 -6.62 12.04
CA THR A 30 -4.58 -7.18 13.40
C THR A 30 -4.49 -8.71 13.38
N SER A 31 -5.16 -9.37 12.43
CA SER A 31 -5.06 -10.83 12.27
C SER A 31 -3.65 -11.24 11.81
N LEU A 32 -3.05 -10.49 10.89
CA LEU A 32 -1.67 -10.71 10.45
C LEU A 32 -0.66 -10.47 11.59
N LEU A 33 -0.89 -9.43 12.39
CA LEU A 33 -0.08 -9.13 13.56
C LEU A 33 -0.08 -10.30 14.57
N ASN A 34 -1.26 -10.84 14.89
CA ASN A 34 -1.39 -12.01 15.76
C ASN A 34 -0.74 -13.27 15.15
N ALA A 35 -0.75 -13.41 13.83
CA ALA A 35 -0.10 -14.53 13.17
C ALA A 35 1.44 -14.43 13.22
N LEU A 36 2.00 -13.22 13.14
CA LEU A 36 3.43 -12.96 13.22
C LEU A 36 3.97 -12.96 14.66
N LEU A 37 3.11 -12.63 15.62
CA LEU A 37 3.40 -12.47 17.04
C LEU A 37 2.31 -13.14 17.89
N PRO A 38 2.26 -14.48 17.94
CA PRO A 38 1.20 -15.23 18.60
C PRO A 38 1.08 -14.94 20.10
N ASP A 39 2.19 -14.55 20.75
CA ASP A 39 2.24 -14.24 22.18
C ASP A 39 1.53 -12.93 22.54
N LEU A 40 1.25 -12.04 21.58
CA LEU A 40 0.60 -10.75 21.86
C LEU A 40 -0.88 -10.88 22.23
N GLN A 41 -1.54 -12.00 21.87
CA GLN A 41 -2.96 -12.28 22.15
C GLN A 41 -3.90 -11.07 21.95
N LEU A 42 -3.66 -10.23 20.94
CA LEU A 42 -4.47 -9.03 20.74
C LEU A 42 -5.90 -9.43 20.37
N ARG A 43 -6.89 -8.77 20.98
CA ARG A 43 -8.30 -9.06 20.72
C ARG A 43 -8.67 -8.71 19.28
N THR A 44 -8.80 -9.71 18.41
CA THR A 44 -9.40 -9.56 17.07
C THR A 44 -10.92 -9.61 17.19
N ALA A 45 -11.58 -8.46 17.38
CA ALA A 45 -13.03 -8.44 17.27
C ALA A 45 -13.42 -8.63 15.79
N ALA A 46 -14.27 -9.62 15.49
CA ALA A 46 -14.85 -9.80 14.17
C ALA A 46 -15.62 -8.54 13.76
N VAL A 47 -15.52 -8.15 12.48
CA VAL A 47 -16.28 -7.03 11.91
C VAL A 47 -17.75 -7.42 11.89
N SER A 48 -18.50 -7.11 12.97
CA SER A 48 -19.94 -7.36 12.98
C SER A 48 -20.64 -6.33 12.11
N GLY A 49 -21.39 -6.82 11.13
CA GLY A 49 -22.23 -6.02 10.27
C GLY A 49 -23.18 -5.12 11.06
N LYS A 50 -23.45 -3.95 10.48
CA LYS A 50 -24.51 -3.01 10.79
C LYS A 50 -24.57 -2.50 12.25
N LEU A 51 -24.33 -1.19 12.33
CA LEU A 51 -24.88 -0.24 13.30
C LEU A 51 -24.11 -0.03 14.62
N GLN A 52 -23.92 1.28 14.89
CA GLN A 52 -23.71 1.94 16.18
C GLN A 52 -22.28 2.02 16.73
N ARG A 53 -21.70 3.21 16.53
CA ARG A 53 -20.79 3.96 17.44
C ARG A 53 -20.09 3.13 18.54
N GLY A 54 -18.78 2.99 18.38
CA GLY A 54 -17.83 2.71 19.46
C GLY A 54 -17.41 1.25 19.58
N ARG A 55 -16.46 0.80 18.75
CA ARG A 55 -15.72 -0.44 19.01
C ARG A 55 -14.28 -0.26 18.54
N HIS A 56 -13.39 -0.15 19.52
CA HIS A 56 -12.02 0.38 19.43
C HIS A 56 -11.22 -0.15 18.23
N THR A 57 -11.18 0.66 17.17
CA THR A 57 -10.16 0.65 16.11
C THR A 57 -8.82 1.02 16.73
N THR A 58 -7.68 0.50 16.24
CA THR A 58 -6.35 1.02 16.63
C THR A 58 -6.37 2.52 16.34
N ARG A 59 -6.40 3.36 17.39
CA ARG A 59 -6.43 4.83 17.27
C ARG A 59 -5.05 5.44 17.42
N HIS A 60 -4.13 4.67 17.98
CA HIS A 60 -2.75 5.02 18.19
C HIS A 60 -1.86 4.04 17.44
N VAL A 61 -0.68 4.51 17.03
CA VAL A 61 0.35 3.66 16.46
C VAL A 61 1.04 2.94 17.60
N GLU A 62 1.10 1.61 17.53
CA GLU A 62 1.79 0.77 18.51
C GLU A 62 2.94 0.03 17.83
N LEU A 63 4.09 -0.05 18.50
CA LEU A 63 5.29 -0.73 17.98
C LEU A 63 5.52 -2.03 18.75
N PHE A 64 5.56 -3.14 18.02
CA PHE A 64 5.80 -4.47 18.57
C PHE A 64 7.17 -5.00 18.16
N PRO A 65 7.97 -5.55 19.08
CA PRO A 65 9.23 -6.19 18.73
C PRO A 65 8.96 -7.49 17.96
N LEU A 66 9.45 -7.56 16.71
CA LEU A 66 9.33 -8.75 15.88
C LEU A 66 10.50 -9.72 16.10
N ALA A 67 11.71 -9.18 16.14
CA ALA A 67 12.98 -9.89 16.34
C ALA A 67 14.03 -8.89 16.86
N PRO A 68 15.26 -9.31 17.22
CA PRO A 68 16.33 -8.37 17.53
C PRO A 68 16.51 -7.33 16.41
N ASN A 69 16.47 -6.05 16.75
CA ASN A 69 16.55 -4.92 15.80
C ASN A 69 15.43 -4.89 14.74
N ALA A 70 14.26 -5.49 15.01
CA ALA A 70 13.09 -5.44 14.13
C ALA A 70 11.82 -5.04 14.90
N LEU A 71 11.11 -4.04 14.37
CA LEU A 71 9.86 -3.52 14.92
C LEU A 71 8.74 -3.62 13.89
N LEU A 72 7.53 -3.91 14.35
CA LEU A 72 6.32 -3.90 13.55
C LEU A 72 5.31 -2.90 14.12
N ALA A 73 4.95 -1.89 13.34
CA ALA A 73 3.98 -0.88 13.71
C ALA A 73 2.57 -1.31 13.30
N ASP A 74 1.64 -1.40 14.25
CA ASP A 74 0.21 -1.43 13.95
C ASP A 74 -0.30 0.00 13.81
N THR A 75 -1.06 0.27 12.75
CA THR A 75 -1.58 1.60 12.47
C THR A 75 -3.09 1.58 12.25
N PRO A 76 -3.79 2.68 12.60
CA PRO A 76 -5.20 2.84 12.23
C PRO A 76 -5.41 2.54 10.74
N GLY A 77 -6.49 1.81 10.43
CA GLY A 77 -6.87 1.65 9.03
C GLY A 77 -7.20 3.01 8.40
N PHE A 78 -6.75 3.23 7.17
CA PHE A 78 -7.10 4.43 6.42
C PHE A 78 -8.31 4.19 5.51
N ASN A 79 -9.07 5.25 5.22
CA ASN A 79 -9.93 5.26 4.04
C ASN A 79 -9.08 5.61 2.80
N ARG A 80 -9.62 5.40 1.58
CA ARG A 80 -8.90 5.64 0.30
C ARG A 80 -8.05 6.92 0.41
N PRO A 81 -6.72 6.83 0.30
CA PRO A 81 -5.86 7.99 0.46
C PRO A 81 -6.17 9.01 -0.66
N GLU A 82 -6.08 10.28 -0.33
CA GLU A 82 -6.16 11.34 -1.33
C GLU A 82 -4.94 11.26 -2.24
N LEU A 83 -5.19 11.25 -3.54
CA LEU A 83 -4.15 11.21 -4.56
C LEU A 83 -3.87 12.63 -5.06
N PRO A 84 -2.62 12.98 -5.39
CA PRO A 84 -2.27 14.32 -5.85
C PRO A 84 -3.12 14.71 -7.08
N PRO A 85 -3.79 15.87 -7.09
CA PRO A 85 -4.67 16.27 -8.19
C PRO A 85 -3.89 16.66 -9.45
N ASN A 86 -2.60 16.95 -9.32
CA ASN A 86 -1.73 17.25 -10.46
C ASN A 86 -1.37 15.95 -11.20
N PRO A 87 -1.70 15.81 -12.50
CA PRO A 87 -1.43 14.58 -13.24
C PRO A 87 0.04 14.17 -13.29
N GLY A 88 0.96 15.14 -13.31
CA GLY A 88 2.40 14.89 -13.30
C GLY A 88 2.88 14.37 -11.95
N GLU A 89 2.40 14.96 -10.84
CA GLU A 89 2.68 14.46 -9.49
C GLU A 89 2.10 13.07 -9.28
N PHE A 90 0.88 12.83 -9.74
CA PHE A 90 0.25 11.51 -9.70
C PHE A 90 1.04 10.48 -10.50
N ALA A 91 1.41 10.80 -11.75
CA ALA A 91 2.21 9.93 -12.60
C ALA A 91 3.54 9.57 -11.95
N SER A 92 4.13 10.51 -11.21
CA SER A 92 5.36 10.29 -10.46
C SER A 92 5.22 9.25 -9.33
N LEU A 93 4.01 8.86 -8.91
CA LEU A 93 3.81 7.79 -7.93
C LEU A 93 4.11 6.41 -8.50
N PHE A 94 4.06 6.24 -9.82
CA PHE A 94 4.31 4.96 -10.49
C PHE A 94 5.81 4.81 -10.83
N PRO A 95 6.53 3.83 -10.25
CA PRO A 95 7.95 3.61 -10.54
C PRO A 95 8.20 3.34 -12.02
N GLU A 96 7.31 2.63 -12.71
CA GLU A 96 7.42 2.33 -14.14
C GLU A 96 7.50 3.61 -14.99
N ILE A 97 6.72 4.64 -14.63
CA ILE A 97 6.76 5.95 -15.30
C ILE A 97 8.06 6.67 -14.95
N ARG A 98 8.43 6.73 -13.66
CA ARG A 98 9.67 7.38 -13.20
C ARG A 98 10.91 6.78 -13.87
N GLU A 99 10.99 5.46 -13.97
CA GLU A 99 12.12 4.75 -14.56
C GLU A 99 12.25 5.05 -16.04
N GLN A 100 11.15 5.07 -16.78
CA GLN A 100 11.15 5.42 -18.19
C GLN A 100 11.59 6.86 -18.45
N LEU A 101 11.12 7.82 -17.64
CA LEU A 101 11.55 9.22 -17.72
C LEU A 101 13.05 9.38 -17.40
N ARG A 102 13.54 8.66 -16.38
CA ARG A 102 14.98 8.60 -16.04
C ARG A 102 15.82 7.96 -17.14
N ALA A 103 15.29 6.95 -17.82
CA ALA A 103 15.91 6.30 -18.98
C ALA A 103 15.94 7.17 -20.24
N GLY A 104 15.52 8.45 -20.16
CA GLY A 104 15.63 9.40 -21.26
C GLY A 104 14.41 9.46 -22.17
N ARG A 105 13.32 8.71 -21.88
CA ARG A 105 12.07 8.88 -22.63
C ARG A 105 11.50 10.26 -22.38
N ARG A 106 10.96 10.86 -23.44
CA ARG A 106 10.41 12.21 -23.41
C ARG A 106 9.06 12.21 -24.09
N CYS A 107 8.13 12.95 -23.53
CA CYS A 107 6.86 13.24 -24.19
C CYS A 107 7.03 14.53 -25.00
N ARG A 108 6.26 14.64 -26.09
CA ARG A 108 6.18 15.87 -26.89
C ARG A 108 5.67 17.06 -26.07
N PHE A 109 4.77 16.79 -25.13
CA PHE A 109 4.10 17.81 -24.32
C PHE A 109 4.51 17.69 -22.85
N ASN A 110 4.69 18.83 -22.18
CA ASN A 110 5.11 18.90 -20.78
C ASN A 110 3.99 18.51 -19.80
N ASP A 111 2.73 18.59 -20.24
CA ASP A 111 1.51 18.24 -19.51
C ASP A 111 0.95 16.87 -19.93
N CYS A 112 1.78 16.03 -20.57
CA CYS A 112 1.37 14.69 -20.99
C CYS A 112 0.95 13.85 -19.77
N ARG A 113 -0.28 13.35 -19.76
CA ARG A 113 -0.80 12.48 -18.69
C ARG A 113 -0.46 11.01 -18.92
N HIS A 114 0.33 10.72 -19.94
CA HIS A 114 0.79 9.37 -20.27
C HIS A 114 -0.33 8.35 -20.51
N LEU A 115 -1.51 8.82 -20.96
CA LEU A 115 -2.65 7.99 -21.30
C LEU A 115 -2.61 7.63 -22.78
N GLN A 116 -3.22 8.42 -23.63
CA GLN A 116 -3.26 8.19 -25.09
C GLN A 116 -2.86 9.43 -25.89
N GLU A 117 -2.21 10.40 -25.26
CA GLU A 117 -1.77 11.61 -25.93
C GLU A 117 -0.84 11.30 -27.11
N PRO A 118 -1.05 11.94 -28.28
CA PRO A 118 -0.15 11.79 -29.42
C PRO A 118 1.23 12.33 -29.06
N GLY A 119 2.28 11.53 -29.25
CA GLY A 119 3.65 11.91 -28.88
C GLY A 119 4.00 11.69 -27.40
N CYS A 120 3.22 10.91 -26.66
CA CYS A 120 3.70 10.32 -25.41
C CYS A 120 4.84 9.34 -25.72
N GLY A 121 6.02 9.55 -25.12
CA GLY A 121 7.20 8.70 -25.32
C GLY A 121 7.28 7.49 -24.39
N LEU A 122 6.29 7.30 -23.52
CA LEU A 122 6.27 6.20 -22.56
C LEU A 122 5.66 4.94 -23.18
N GLU A 123 6.29 3.81 -22.88
CA GLU A 123 5.71 2.50 -23.04
C GLU A 123 4.60 2.26 -22.02
N ARG A 124 3.62 1.48 -22.47
CA ARG A 124 2.37 1.18 -21.76
C ARG A 124 2.23 -0.32 -21.49
N SER A 125 3.24 -1.11 -21.85
CA SER A 125 3.26 -2.57 -21.68
C SER A 125 3.88 -2.95 -20.33
N TRP A 126 3.22 -2.54 -19.24
CA TRP A 126 3.61 -2.89 -17.89
C TRP A 126 2.39 -3.30 -17.07
N GLU A 127 2.60 -4.20 -16.11
CA GLU A 127 1.53 -4.93 -15.39
C GLU A 127 0.44 -4.00 -14.83
N ARG A 128 0.86 -2.88 -14.23
CA ARG A 128 -0.05 -1.94 -13.55
C ARG A 128 -0.63 -0.84 -14.44
N TYR A 129 -0.43 -0.87 -15.77
CA TYR A 129 -0.84 0.24 -16.64
C TYR A 129 -2.36 0.45 -16.63
N GLY A 130 -3.13 -0.65 -16.62
CA GLY A 130 -4.59 -0.57 -16.50
C GLY A 130 -5.06 0.10 -15.19
N LEU A 131 -4.35 -0.15 -14.07
CA LEU A 131 -4.62 0.52 -12.80
C LEU A 131 -4.32 2.02 -12.88
N TYR A 132 -3.20 2.39 -13.50
CA TYR A 132 -2.86 3.79 -13.73
C TYR A 132 -3.93 4.53 -14.54
N GLN A 133 -4.40 3.91 -15.63
CA GLN A 133 -5.45 4.49 -16.46
C GLN A 133 -6.75 4.70 -15.69
N SER A 134 -7.19 3.70 -14.92
CA SER A 134 -8.41 3.80 -14.10
C SER A 134 -8.29 4.91 -13.06
N LEU A 135 -7.16 5.00 -12.35
CA LEU A 135 -6.95 6.02 -11.33
C LEU A 135 -6.86 7.43 -11.93
N MET A 136 -6.24 7.59 -13.10
CA MET A 136 -6.20 8.87 -13.80
C MET A 136 -7.58 9.31 -14.30
N GLN A 137 -8.44 8.36 -14.72
CA GLN A 137 -9.82 8.66 -15.14
C GLN A 137 -10.70 9.06 -13.96
N ASP A 138 -10.54 8.40 -12.81
CA ASP A 138 -11.25 8.74 -11.56
C ASP A 138 -10.93 10.16 -11.05
N GLN A 139 -9.86 10.78 -11.54
CA GLN A 139 -9.41 12.12 -11.15
C GLN A 139 -9.92 13.23 -12.08
N LEU A 140 -10.53 12.89 -13.23
CA LEU A 140 -11.07 13.83 -14.21
C LEU A 140 -12.55 14.13 -13.94
#